data_AF-C4TEK3-F1
#
_entry.id   AF-C4TEK3-F1
#
_cell.length_a   1.000
_cell.length_b   1.000
_cell.length_c   1.000
_cell.angle_alpha   90.00
_cell.angle_beta   90.00
_cell.angle_gamma   90.00
#
_symmetry.space_group_name_H-M   'P 1'
#
loop_
_entity.id
_entity.type
_entity.pdbx_description
1 polymer ?
#
loop_
_entity_poly.entity_id
_entity_poly.type
_entity_poly.pdbx_seq_one_letter_code
_entity_poly.pdbx_strand_id
1 'polypeptide(L)'
;VAVTHQGLPSLAADHLDRYAVTPDSRILQFASLSFDAAVVDLINALLGGATLVLPPPGRLVGHELGEFLGKQKITHAMMPPAVLGTLPAGECPSLQVLITGGDVLPPSLAAQWAPGLRMFNVYGPTESTVDAVVSEVTPDGTGSVPIGRPIRNTQVYVLDQALRPVPPGVPGEPCLAGPGLARGYVNRPGLTAERFVANPFGAPGGRMYRTGDMVRWRTDGVLEFLGRTDD
;
A
#
# COMPACT_ATOMS: atom_id res chain seq x y z
N VAL A 1 -3.07 16.40 2.88
CA VAL A 1 -4.35 15.70 3.19
C VAL A 1 -4.55 15.65 4.70
N ALA A 2 -5.75 15.88 5.22
CA ALA A 2 -6.02 15.81 6.67
C ALA A 2 -6.48 14.41 7.07
N VAL A 3 -5.55 13.55 7.47
CA VAL A 3 -5.82 12.19 7.96
C VAL A 3 -6.19 12.24 9.45
N THR A 4 -7.00 11.29 9.92
CA THR A 4 -7.39 11.20 11.33
C THR A 4 -6.91 9.89 11.94
N HIS A 5 -6.84 9.82 13.28
CA HIS A 5 -6.49 8.58 13.96
C HIS A 5 -7.47 7.41 13.68
N GLN A 6 -8.67 7.67 13.16
CA GLN A 6 -9.69 6.62 12.95
C GLN A 6 -9.27 5.55 11.94
N GLY A 7 -8.43 5.88 10.96
CA GLY A 7 -7.94 4.93 9.96
C GLY A 7 -6.88 3.97 10.50
N LEU A 8 -6.06 4.44 11.46
CA LEU A 8 -4.86 3.74 11.92
C LEU A 8 -5.13 2.35 12.52
N PRO A 9 -6.17 2.11 13.35
CA PRO A 9 -6.42 0.78 13.91
C PRO A 9 -6.68 -0.30 12.87
N SER A 10 -7.38 0.02 11.77
CA SER A 10 -7.68 -0.96 10.72
C SER A 10 -6.44 -1.28 9.90
N LEU A 11 -5.67 -0.25 9.55
CA LEU A 11 -4.37 -0.39 8.89
C LEU A 11 -3.40 -1.22 9.74
N ALA A 12 -3.26 -0.88 11.02
CA ALA A 12 -2.38 -1.58 11.94
C ALA A 12 -2.78 -3.05 12.14
N ALA A 13 -4.07 -3.32 12.37
CA ALA A 13 -4.54 -4.69 12.55
C ALA A 13 -4.34 -5.55 11.29
N ASP A 14 -4.48 -4.98 10.09
CA ASP A 14 -4.21 -5.71 8.85
C ASP A 14 -2.72 -5.96 8.67
N HIS A 15 -1.89 -4.92 8.81
CA HIS A 15 -0.45 -5.00 8.60
C HIS A 15 0.27 -5.91 9.60
N LEU A 16 -0.04 -5.80 10.90
CA LEU A 16 0.63 -6.62 11.91
C LEU A 16 0.36 -8.11 11.72
N ASP A 17 -0.88 -8.47 11.37
CA ASP A 17 -1.29 -9.84 11.08
C ASP A 17 -0.70 -10.33 9.75
N ARG A 18 -0.91 -9.57 8.67
CA ARG A 18 -0.46 -9.93 7.33
C ARG A 18 1.05 -10.06 7.24
N TYR A 19 1.78 -9.13 7.83
CA TYR A 19 3.25 -9.14 7.79
C TYR A 19 3.86 -9.98 8.91
N ALA A 20 3.05 -10.59 9.78
CA ALA A 20 3.50 -11.43 10.89
C ALA A 20 4.56 -10.73 11.75
N VAL A 21 4.32 -9.46 12.08
CA VAL A 21 5.26 -8.65 12.85
C VAL A 21 5.33 -9.17 14.28
N THR A 22 6.54 -9.28 14.81
CA THR A 22 6.83 -9.74 16.18
C THR A 22 7.76 -8.77 16.91
N PRO A 23 7.92 -8.88 18.24
CA PRO A 23 8.90 -8.08 18.97
C PRO A 23 10.36 -8.26 18.51
N ASP A 24 10.69 -9.42 17.91
CA ASP A 24 12.02 -9.69 17.35
C ASP A 24 12.21 -9.08 15.95
N SER A 25 11.14 -8.58 15.34
CA SER A 25 11.20 -7.93 14.05
C SER A 25 11.99 -6.62 14.11
N ARG A 26 12.69 -6.34 13.02
CA ARG A 26 13.48 -5.13 12.79
C ARG A 26 12.98 -4.48 11.51
N ILE A 27 12.29 -3.35 11.67
CA ILE A 27 11.62 -2.60 10.62
C ILE A 27 12.53 -1.45 10.19
N LEU A 28 12.82 -1.34 8.89
CA LEU A 28 13.53 -0.18 8.36
C LEU A 28 12.60 1.03 8.26
N GLN A 29 12.97 2.17 8.86
CA GLN A 29 12.33 3.46 8.54
C GLN A 29 12.92 3.99 7.22
N PHE A 30 12.36 3.59 6.10
CA PHE A 30 12.91 3.94 4.78
C PHE A 30 12.29 5.22 4.23
N ALA A 31 10.96 5.30 4.28
CA ALA A 31 10.25 6.42 3.70
C ALA A 31 10.53 7.71 4.49
N SER A 32 10.65 8.81 3.76
CA SER A 32 10.69 10.15 4.35
C SER A 32 9.40 10.40 5.13
N LEU A 33 9.49 11.05 6.29
CA LEU A 33 8.34 11.42 7.12
C LEU A 33 7.35 12.38 6.43
N SER A 34 7.73 12.95 5.28
CA SER A 34 6.84 13.73 4.43
C SER A 34 5.96 12.88 3.51
N PHE A 35 6.25 11.58 3.39
CA PHE A 35 5.44 10.60 2.67
C PHE A 35 4.68 9.73 3.68
N ASP A 36 3.44 9.42 3.36
CA ASP A 36 2.55 8.62 4.20
C ASP A 36 3.01 7.16 4.38
N ALA A 37 3.77 6.61 3.42
CA ALA A 37 4.46 5.32 3.56
C ALA A 37 5.32 5.21 4.83
N ALA A 38 5.85 6.33 5.35
CA ALA A 38 6.58 6.31 6.63
C ALA A 38 5.71 5.86 7.81
N VAL A 39 4.39 6.03 7.72
CA VAL A 39 3.43 5.57 8.73
C VAL A 39 3.37 4.03 8.76
N VAL A 40 3.62 3.33 7.64
CA VAL A 40 3.72 1.86 7.62
C VAL A 40 4.88 1.39 8.49
N ASP A 41 6.05 1.99 8.30
CA ASP A 41 7.26 1.67 9.08
C ASP A 41 7.01 1.90 10.57
N LEU A 42 6.41 3.04 10.92
CA LEU A 42 6.07 3.41 12.30
C LEU A 42 5.03 2.46 12.93
N ILE A 43 3.97 2.11 12.20
CA ILE A 43 2.92 1.21 12.69
C ILE A 43 3.50 -0.18 12.95
N ASN A 44 4.21 -0.74 11.97
CA ASN A 44 4.78 -2.07 12.11
C ASN A 44 5.78 -2.12 13.27
N ALA A 45 6.61 -1.09 13.45
CA ALA A 45 7.54 -1.07 14.57
C ALA A 45 6.84 -0.82 15.91
N LEU A 46 6.19 0.33 16.06
CA LEU A 46 5.74 0.82 17.37
C LEU A 46 4.49 0.09 17.86
N LEU A 47 3.55 -0.25 16.98
CA LEU A 47 2.34 -0.97 17.36
C LEU A 47 2.54 -2.49 17.36
N GLY A 48 3.56 -2.99 16.64
CA GLY A 48 3.97 -4.40 16.68
C GLY A 48 4.93 -4.76 17.82
N GLY A 49 5.40 -3.77 18.59
CA GLY A 49 6.40 -3.98 19.64
C GLY A 49 7.80 -4.32 19.11
N ALA A 50 8.06 -4.04 17.83
CA ALA A 50 9.29 -4.36 17.13
C ALA A 50 10.32 -3.22 17.20
N THR A 51 11.52 -3.46 16.68
CA THR A 51 12.56 -2.41 16.60
C THR A 51 12.41 -1.58 15.34
N LEU A 52 12.29 -0.25 15.48
CA LEU A 52 12.44 0.69 14.35
C LEU A 52 13.93 1.02 14.14
N VAL A 53 14.45 0.76 12.95
CA VAL A 53 15.85 1.03 12.59
C VAL A 53 15.91 2.24 11.66
N LEU A 54 16.59 3.29 12.11
CA LEU A 54 16.78 4.52 11.34
C LEU A 54 18.06 4.43 10.50
N PRO A 55 17.99 4.65 9.18
CA PRO A 55 19.19 4.76 8.36
C PRO A 55 19.94 6.07 8.65
N PRO A 56 21.25 6.14 8.33
CA PRO A 56 21.97 7.41 8.34
C PRO A 56 21.32 8.40 7.35
N PRO A 57 21.51 9.72 7.55
CA PRO A 57 21.01 10.72 6.62
C PRO A 57 21.66 10.54 5.24
N GLY A 58 20.87 10.69 4.18
CA GLY A 58 21.33 10.56 2.80
C GLY A 58 20.44 9.62 1.98
N ARG A 59 20.82 9.44 0.72
CA ARG A 59 20.11 8.53 -0.19
C ARG A 59 20.71 7.13 -0.04
N LEU A 60 19.94 6.21 0.52
CA LEU A 60 20.34 4.82 0.70
C LEU A 60 19.70 3.96 -0.41
N VAL A 61 20.50 3.58 -1.42
CA VAL A 61 20.07 2.75 -2.56
C VAL A 61 21.19 1.80 -2.98
N GLY A 62 20.90 0.83 -3.84
CA GLY A 62 21.91 -0.07 -4.37
C GLY A 62 22.65 -0.87 -3.31
N HIS A 63 23.94 -1.10 -3.53
CA HIS A 63 24.78 -1.89 -2.62
C HIS A 63 24.83 -1.31 -1.19
N GLU A 64 24.86 0.02 -1.03
CA GLU A 64 24.87 0.65 0.30
C GLU A 64 23.61 0.31 1.11
N LEU A 65 22.44 0.23 0.44
CA LEU A 65 21.22 -0.22 1.06
C LEU A 65 21.30 -1.71 1.41
N GLY A 66 21.79 -2.56 0.51
CA GLY A 66 22.00 -3.99 0.76
C GLY A 66 22.89 -4.25 1.99
N GLU A 67 24.04 -3.61 2.06
CA GLU A 67 24.96 -3.67 3.20
C GLU A 67 24.30 -3.21 4.50
N PHE A 68 23.54 -2.11 4.46
CA PHE A 68 22.83 -1.61 5.62
C PHE A 68 21.77 -2.61 6.11
N LEU A 69 20.96 -3.14 5.19
CA LEU A 69 19.94 -4.15 5.48
C LEU A 69 20.57 -5.38 6.16
N GLY A 70 21.68 -5.89 5.61
CA GLY A 70 22.42 -7.03 6.15
C GLY A 70 23.04 -6.73 7.52
N LYS A 71 23.81 -5.64 7.64
CA LYS A 71 24.50 -5.24 8.88
C LYS A 71 23.53 -4.99 10.03
N GLN A 72 22.40 -4.35 9.74
CA GLN A 72 21.37 -4.06 10.72
C GLN A 72 20.38 -5.21 10.91
N LYS A 73 20.53 -6.34 10.20
CA LYS A 73 19.64 -7.49 10.26
C LYS A 73 18.18 -7.09 10.08
N ILE A 74 17.90 -6.26 9.09
CA ILE A 74 16.54 -5.81 8.79
C ILE A 74 15.71 -7.01 8.35
N THR A 75 14.50 -7.12 8.92
CA THR A 75 13.56 -8.22 8.65
C THR A 75 12.37 -7.79 7.81
N HIS A 76 11.97 -6.53 7.93
CA HIS A 76 10.83 -5.95 7.22
C HIS A 76 11.25 -4.60 6.63
N ALA A 77 10.89 -4.35 5.38
CA ALA A 77 11.08 -3.06 4.74
C ALA A 77 9.94 -2.75 3.77
N MET A 78 9.51 -1.49 3.73
CA MET A 78 8.69 -0.94 2.66
C MET A 78 9.54 -0.07 1.75
N MET A 79 9.53 -0.34 0.44
CA MET A 79 10.24 0.50 -0.52
C MET A 79 9.56 0.53 -1.91
N PRO A 80 9.64 1.66 -2.63
CA PRO A 80 9.12 1.75 -3.98
C PRO A 80 9.85 0.79 -4.93
N PRO A 81 9.18 0.31 -6.01
CA PRO A 81 9.80 -0.56 -7.01
C PRO A 81 11.12 -0.01 -7.59
N ALA A 82 11.20 1.31 -7.79
CA ALA A 82 12.40 1.97 -8.30
C ALA A 82 13.62 1.83 -7.38
N VAL A 83 13.42 1.76 -6.05
CA VAL A 83 14.50 1.51 -5.09
C VAL A 83 14.84 0.04 -5.05
N LEU A 84 13.81 -0.82 -5.01
CA LEU A 84 13.97 -2.26 -5.01
C LEU A 84 14.78 -2.75 -6.21
N GLY A 85 14.56 -2.17 -7.40
CA GLY A 85 15.29 -2.50 -8.62
C GLY A 85 16.78 -2.11 -8.61
N THR A 86 17.23 -1.33 -7.62
CA THR A 86 18.66 -1.05 -7.43
C THR A 86 19.36 -2.10 -6.57
N LEU A 87 18.61 -2.87 -5.77
CA LEU A 87 19.18 -3.83 -4.83
C LEU A 87 19.68 -5.09 -5.55
N PRO A 88 20.92 -5.52 -5.30
CA PRO A 88 21.38 -6.84 -5.72
C PRO A 88 20.61 -7.94 -4.98
N ALA A 89 20.02 -8.88 -5.72
CA ALA A 89 19.36 -10.04 -5.13
C ALA A 89 20.36 -10.87 -4.30
N GLY A 90 19.93 -11.35 -3.13
CA GLY A 90 20.71 -12.26 -2.29
C GLY A 90 21.57 -11.59 -1.20
N GLU A 91 21.71 -10.27 -1.19
CA GLU A 91 22.49 -9.54 -0.16
C GLU A 91 21.71 -9.28 1.15
N CYS A 92 20.43 -9.67 1.20
CA CYS A 92 19.53 -9.36 2.31
C CYS A 92 19.03 -10.62 3.03
N PRO A 93 19.91 -11.49 3.59
CA PRO A 93 19.50 -12.79 4.13
C PRO A 93 18.60 -12.72 5.37
N SER A 94 18.55 -11.57 6.05
CA SER A 94 17.66 -11.34 7.19
C SER A 94 16.27 -10.85 6.78
N LEU A 95 16.09 -10.41 5.53
CA LEU A 95 14.85 -9.82 5.06
C LEU A 95 13.82 -10.93 4.82
N GLN A 96 12.71 -10.86 5.56
CA GLN A 96 11.64 -11.86 5.57
C GLN A 96 10.37 -11.35 4.90
N VAL A 97 10.11 -10.04 5.04
CA VAL A 97 8.94 -9.38 4.47
C VAL A 97 9.38 -8.14 3.69
N LEU A 98 8.91 -8.05 2.46
CA LEU A 98 9.13 -6.91 1.59
C LEU A 98 7.79 -6.35 1.14
N ILE A 99 7.53 -5.09 1.46
CA ILE A 99 6.33 -4.36 1.05
C ILE A 99 6.74 -3.39 -0.06
N THR A 100 5.96 -3.32 -1.13
CA THR A 100 6.18 -2.37 -2.21
C THR A 100 4.87 -1.75 -2.66
N GLY A 101 4.93 -0.47 -3.04
CA GLY A 101 3.78 0.33 -3.40
C GLY A 101 4.21 1.73 -3.81
N GLY A 102 3.23 2.59 -4.10
CA GLY A 102 3.46 3.95 -4.60
C GLY A 102 3.79 4.04 -6.10
N ASP A 103 4.03 2.90 -6.77
CA ASP A 103 4.15 2.77 -8.22
C ASP A 103 3.80 1.33 -8.64
N VAL A 104 3.62 1.08 -9.94
CA VAL A 104 3.37 -0.24 -10.51
C VAL A 104 4.58 -1.15 -10.26
N LEU A 105 4.36 -2.27 -9.58
CA LEU A 105 5.37 -3.31 -9.39
C LEU A 105 5.65 -4.07 -10.70
N PRO A 106 6.88 -4.00 -11.26
CA PRO A 106 7.22 -4.77 -12.45
C PRO A 106 7.23 -6.28 -12.16
N PRO A 107 6.70 -7.12 -13.07
CA PRO A 107 6.71 -8.58 -12.91
C PRO A 107 8.12 -9.17 -12.75
N SER A 108 9.14 -8.55 -13.35
CA SER A 108 10.54 -8.96 -13.20
C SER A 108 11.05 -8.79 -11.76
N LEU A 109 10.68 -7.70 -11.07
CA LEU A 109 11.03 -7.51 -9.66
C LEU A 109 10.25 -8.47 -8.76
N ALA A 110 8.98 -8.71 -9.05
CA ALA A 110 8.20 -9.74 -8.35
C ALA A 110 8.87 -11.12 -8.47
N ALA A 111 9.22 -11.55 -9.68
CA ALA A 111 9.87 -12.84 -9.91
C ALA A 111 11.25 -12.95 -9.25
N GLN A 112 11.98 -11.84 -9.12
CA GLN A 112 13.28 -11.80 -8.46
C GLN A 112 13.17 -11.96 -6.94
N TRP A 113 12.18 -11.35 -6.30
CA TRP A 113 12.14 -11.22 -4.83
C TRP A 113 11.15 -12.15 -4.15
N ALA A 114 9.99 -12.43 -4.75
CA ALA A 114 8.94 -13.26 -4.15
C ALA A 114 9.36 -14.72 -3.83
N PRO A 115 10.30 -15.38 -4.55
CA PRO A 115 10.74 -16.74 -4.17
C PRO A 115 11.52 -16.82 -2.85
N GLY A 116 12.18 -15.73 -2.42
CA GLY A 116 13.10 -15.75 -1.28
C GLY A 116 12.52 -15.21 0.03
N LEU A 117 11.36 -14.56 -0.03
CA LEU A 117 10.72 -13.88 1.10
C LEU A 117 9.22 -13.69 0.86
N ARG A 118 8.48 -13.18 1.86
CA ARG A 118 7.08 -12.81 1.69
C ARG A 118 6.99 -11.40 1.11
N MET A 119 6.58 -11.30 -0.16
CA MET A 119 6.49 -10.02 -0.86
C MET A 119 5.03 -9.57 -0.96
N PHE A 120 4.78 -8.29 -0.72
CA PHE A 120 3.46 -7.68 -0.79
C PHE A 120 3.46 -6.47 -1.70
N ASN A 121 2.47 -6.41 -2.60
CA ASN A 121 2.15 -5.24 -3.40
C ASN A 121 0.98 -4.51 -2.74
N VAL A 122 1.15 -3.23 -2.44
CA VAL A 122 0.15 -2.40 -1.76
C VAL A 122 -0.28 -1.24 -2.63
N TYR A 123 -1.56 -0.90 -2.51
CA TYR A 123 -2.16 0.24 -3.19
C TYR A 123 -3.04 1.00 -2.20
N GLY A 124 -2.83 2.30 -2.14
CA GLY A 124 -3.74 3.22 -1.48
C GLY A 124 -3.28 4.65 -1.70
N PRO A 125 -4.23 5.58 -1.86
CA PRO A 125 -3.92 7.00 -1.84
C PRO A 125 -3.80 7.50 -0.39
N THR A 126 -3.08 8.61 -0.18
CA THR A 126 -2.98 9.30 1.12
C THR A 126 -4.37 9.61 1.73
N GLU A 127 -5.35 9.87 0.87
CA GLU A 127 -6.75 10.13 1.20
C GLU A 127 -7.48 8.94 1.84
N SER A 128 -6.88 7.74 1.80
CA SER A 128 -7.39 6.50 2.38
C SER A 128 -6.52 5.99 3.55
N THR A 129 -5.65 6.83 4.13
CA THR A 129 -4.71 6.43 5.19
C THR A 129 -3.75 5.34 4.70
N VAL A 130 -2.84 5.75 3.81
CA VAL A 130 -1.71 4.94 3.31
C VAL A 130 -2.15 3.82 2.36
N ASP A 131 -2.57 2.67 2.88
CA ASP A 131 -2.86 1.48 2.09
C ASP A 131 -4.34 1.11 2.19
N ALA A 132 -4.96 0.84 1.04
CA ALA A 132 -6.37 0.46 0.94
C ALA A 132 -6.55 -1.00 0.52
N VAL A 133 -5.62 -1.51 -0.31
CA VAL A 133 -5.68 -2.80 -0.96
C VAL A 133 -4.29 -3.43 -0.93
N VAL A 134 -4.22 -4.72 -0.61
CA VAL A 134 -2.95 -5.46 -0.52
C VAL A 134 -3.05 -6.80 -1.26
N SER A 135 -1.99 -7.14 -1.99
CA SER A 135 -1.76 -8.46 -2.57
C SER A 135 -0.49 -9.07 -1.99
N GLU A 136 -0.54 -10.32 -1.56
CA GLU A 136 0.68 -11.14 -1.46
C GLU A 136 1.08 -11.54 -2.88
N VAL A 137 2.35 -11.34 -3.22
CA VAL A 137 2.88 -11.59 -4.57
C VAL A 137 3.27 -13.05 -4.66
N THR A 138 2.68 -13.77 -5.62
CA THR A 138 3.02 -15.17 -5.84
C THR A 138 4.20 -15.32 -6.82
N PRO A 139 5.13 -16.27 -6.59
CA PRO A 139 6.30 -16.47 -7.44
C PRO A 139 6.02 -16.92 -8.89
N ASP A 140 4.80 -17.35 -9.19
CA ASP A 140 4.37 -17.95 -10.46
C ASP A 140 3.74 -16.95 -11.46
N GLY A 141 3.76 -15.65 -11.12
CA GLY A 141 3.03 -14.61 -11.82
C GLY A 141 3.44 -14.38 -13.27
N THR A 142 2.69 -14.96 -14.21
CA THR A 142 2.63 -14.50 -15.60
C THR A 142 1.64 -13.33 -15.69
N GLY A 143 2.09 -12.15 -16.15
CA GLY A 143 1.25 -10.96 -16.32
C GLY A 143 1.51 -9.83 -15.31
N SER A 144 0.61 -8.84 -15.27
CA SER A 144 0.68 -7.70 -14.34
C SER A 144 0.49 -8.15 -12.89
N VAL A 145 1.26 -7.58 -11.96
CA VAL A 145 1.11 -7.90 -10.53
C VAL A 145 -0.15 -7.20 -10.00
N PRO A 146 -1.14 -7.94 -9.47
CA PRO A 146 -2.36 -7.33 -8.96
C PRO A 146 -2.10 -6.47 -7.73
N ILE A 147 -3.01 -5.51 -7.48
CA ILE A 147 -2.98 -4.69 -6.25
C ILE A 147 -3.73 -5.35 -5.10
N GLY A 148 -4.57 -6.36 -5.39
CA GLY A 148 -5.01 -7.34 -4.39
C GLY A 148 -6.43 -7.15 -3.87
N ARG A 149 -6.60 -7.26 -2.55
CA ARG A 149 -7.91 -7.18 -1.88
C ARG A 149 -7.92 -6.09 -0.81
N PRO A 150 -9.10 -5.50 -0.48
CA PRO A 150 -9.19 -4.44 0.50
C PRO A 150 -8.67 -4.90 1.87
N ILE A 151 -7.98 -4.00 2.58
CA ILE A 151 -7.62 -4.23 3.98
C ILE A 151 -8.86 -4.23 4.89
N ARG A 152 -8.68 -4.65 6.15
CA ARG A 152 -9.73 -4.63 7.17
C ARG A 152 -10.50 -3.30 7.18
N ASN A 153 -11.84 -3.39 7.25
CA ASN A 153 -12.77 -2.26 7.31
C ASN A 153 -12.73 -1.28 6.13
N THR A 154 -12.02 -1.58 5.05
CA THR A 154 -12.03 -0.80 3.80
C THR A 154 -12.99 -1.42 2.81
N GLN A 155 -13.80 -0.58 2.16
CA GLN A 155 -14.67 -0.97 1.06
C GLN A 155 -14.14 -0.35 -0.24
N VAL A 156 -14.15 -1.12 -1.31
CA VAL A 156 -13.74 -0.67 -2.64
C VAL A 156 -14.88 -0.93 -3.61
N TYR A 157 -15.41 0.13 -4.20
CA TYR A 157 -16.42 0.06 -5.24
C TYR A 157 -15.77 0.43 -6.57
N VAL A 158 -15.88 -0.41 -7.59
CA VAL A 158 -15.39 -0.07 -8.93
C VAL A 158 -16.58 0.41 -9.73
N LEU A 159 -16.58 1.69 -10.09
CA LEU A 159 -17.75 2.41 -10.59
C LEU A 159 -17.53 2.96 -12.00
N ASP A 160 -18.61 3.07 -12.76
CA ASP A 160 -18.65 3.84 -14.00
C ASP A 160 -18.84 5.35 -13.73
N GLN A 161 -18.86 6.17 -14.80
CA GLN A 161 -19.04 7.62 -14.69
C GLN A 161 -20.39 8.05 -14.10
N ALA A 162 -21.39 7.16 -14.08
CA ALA A 162 -22.70 7.38 -13.47
C ALA A 162 -22.76 6.87 -12.02
N LEU A 163 -21.61 6.54 -11.41
CA LEU A 163 -21.48 5.97 -10.07
C LEU A 163 -22.22 4.63 -9.90
N ARG A 164 -22.31 3.83 -10.96
CA ARG A 164 -22.89 2.48 -10.91
C ARG A 164 -21.78 1.43 -10.82
N PRO A 165 -21.92 0.40 -9.97
CA PRO A 165 -20.94 -0.70 -9.93
C PRO A 165 -20.83 -1.41 -11.28
N VAL A 166 -19.60 -1.65 -11.72
CA VAL A 166 -19.32 -2.43 -12.93
C VAL A 166 -19.09 -3.92 -12.59
N PRO A 167 -19.43 -4.86 -13.49
CA PRO A 167 -19.20 -6.28 -13.24
C PRO A 167 -17.70 -6.63 -13.31
N PRO A 168 -17.28 -7.78 -12.74
CA PRO A 168 -15.91 -8.27 -12.89
C PRO A 168 -15.45 -8.33 -14.36
N GLY A 169 -14.20 -7.95 -14.60
CA GLY A 169 -13.57 -7.84 -15.91
C GLY A 169 -13.74 -6.49 -16.59
N VAL A 170 -14.72 -5.67 -16.17
CA VAL A 170 -14.98 -4.35 -16.75
C VAL A 170 -14.17 -3.27 -16.01
N PRO A 171 -13.41 -2.43 -16.72
CA PRO A 171 -12.70 -1.29 -16.11
C PRO A 171 -13.67 -0.27 -15.50
N GLY A 172 -13.27 0.29 -14.35
CA GLY A 172 -13.94 1.43 -13.72
C GLY A 172 -13.03 2.15 -12.71
N GLU A 173 -13.54 3.24 -12.15
CA GLU A 173 -12.82 4.00 -11.12
C GLU A 173 -13.02 3.36 -9.74
N PRO A 174 -11.95 3.05 -8.98
CA PRO A 174 -12.12 2.63 -7.60
C PRO A 174 -12.52 3.81 -6.72
N CYS A 175 -13.64 3.67 -6.03
CA CYS A 175 -14.11 4.56 -4.97
C CYS A 175 -13.91 3.86 -3.62
N LEU A 176 -13.14 4.48 -2.73
CA LEU A 176 -12.75 3.93 -1.44
C LEU A 176 -13.69 4.42 -0.35
N ALA A 177 -14.10 3.56 0.58
CA ALA A 177 -14.87 3.95 1.75
C ALA A 177 -14.41 3.21 3.00
N GLY A 178 -14.75 3.76 4.17
CA GLY A 178 -14.39 3.20 5.47
C GLY A 178 -13.74 4.21 6.42
N PRO A 179 -13.32 3.78 7.61
CA PRO A 179 -12.70 4.65 8.61
C PRO A 179 -11.32 5.18 8.20
N GLY A 180 -10.69 4.56 7.19
CA GLY A 180 -9.43 5.03 6.57
C GLY A 180 -9.57 6.33 5.80
N LEU A 181 -10.78 6.81 5.50
CA LEU A 181 -10.94 8.05 4.76
C LEU A 181 -10.42 9.27 5.54
N ALA A 182 -9.62 10.08 4.87
CA ALA A 182 -9.22 11.38 5.34
C ALA A 182 -10.46 12.28 5.59
N ARG A 183 -10.28 13.29 6.44
CA ARG A 183 -11.27 14.36 6.61
C ARG A 183 -11.49 15.12 5.30
N GLY A 184 -10.42 15.33 4.55
CA GLY A 184 -10.41 16.01 3.27
C GLY A 184 -9.09 16.74 3.02
N TYR A 185 -9.12 17.73 2.14
CA TYR A 185 -7.99 18.61 1.85
C TYR A 185 -8.04 19.88 2.70
N VAL A 186 -6.98 20.14 3.46
CA VAL A 186 -6.86 21.33 4.33
C VAL A 186 -7.02 22.60 3.50
N ASN A 187 -7.90 23.49 3.92
CA ASN A 187 -8.20 24.77 3.26
C ASN A 187 -8.66 24.65 1.79
N ARG A 188 -9.20 23.49 1.40
CA ARG A 188 -9.69 23.22 0.03
C ARG A 188 -11.07 22.54 0.06
N PRO A 189 -12.13 23.21 0.54
CA PRO A 189 -13.46 22.61 0.68
C PRO A 189 -14.09 22.20 -0.66
N GLY A 190 -13.88 22.98 -1.74
CA GLY A 190 -14.39 22.65 -3.07
C GLY A 190 -13.82 21.33 -3.60
N LEU A 191 -12.49 21.20 -3.61
CA LEU A 191 -11.80 19.96 -4.01
C LEU A 191 -12.18 18.78 -3.08
N THR A 192 -12.36 19.05 -1.79
CA THR A 192 -12.82 18.03 -0.84
C THR A 192 -14.20 17.52 -1.21
N ALA A 193 -15.16 18.39 -1.52
CA ALA A 193 -16.51 17.99 -1.91
C ALA A 193 -16.55 17.27 -3.27
N GLU A 194 -15.63 17.61 -4.18
CA GLU A 194 -15.50 16.94 -5.48
C GLU A 194 -14.99 15.50 -5.36
N ARG A 195 -14.01 15.27 -4.49
CA ARG A 195 -13.34 13.97 -4.36
C ARG A 195 -13.92 13.08 -3.27
N PHE A 196 -14.41 13.64 -2.16
CA PHE A 196 -15.04 12.91 -1.05
C PHE A 196 -16.57 13.05 -1.15
N VAL A 197 -17.16 12.22 -2.01
CA VAL A 197 -18.59 12.27 -2.35
C VAL A 197 -19.44 11.42 -1.42
N ALA A 198 -20.77 11.56 -1.50
CA ALA A 198 -21.70 10.71 -0.77
C ALA A 198 -21.56 9.24 -1.21
N ASN A 199 -21.58 8.31 -0.26
CA ASN A 199 -21.58 6.88 -0.54
C ASN A 199 -23.02 6.33 -0.52
N PRO A 200 -23.60 5.97 -1.69
CA PRO A 200 -24.95 5.42 -1.76
C PRO A 200 -25.05 3.94 -1.36
N PHE A 201 -23.92 3.26 -1.19
CA PHE A 201 -23.85 1.82 -0.90
C PHE A 201 -23.65 1.51 0.60
N GLY A 202 -23.34 2.54 1.39
CA GLY A 202 -23.08 2.43 2.82
C GLY A 202 -24.23 2.90 3.70
N ALA A 203 -23.94 3.07 4.99
CA ALA A 203 -24.88 3.68 5.93
C ALA A 203 -25.17 5.15 5.56
N PRO A 204 -26.38 5.68 5.86
CA PRO A 204 -26.70 7.08 5.64
C PRO A 204 -25.65 8.03 6.22
N GLY A 205 -25.23 9.02 5.42
CA GLY A 205 -24.16 9.97 5.79
C GLY A 205 -22.73 9.46 5.55
N GLY A 206 -22.57 8.24 5.04
CA GLY A 206 -21.28 7.71 4.60
C GLY A 206 -20.68 8.49 3.43
N ARG A 207 -19.34 8.52 3.36
CA ARG A 207 -18.59 9.11 2.25
C ARG A 207 -17.77 8.05 1.51
N MET A 208 -17.43 8.33 0.26
CA MET A 208 -16.44 7.59 -0.51
C MET A 208 -15.47 8.56 -1.19
N TYR A 209 -14.23 8.14 -1.37
CA TYR A 209 -13.18 8.90 -2.04
C TYR A 209 -12.98 8.39 -3.47
N ARG A 210 -13.05 9.29 -4.45
CA ARG A 210 -12.81 9.06 -5.88
C ARG A 210 -11.33 9.20 -6.20
N THR A 211 -10.66 8.10 -6.52
CA THR A 211 -9.19 8.08 -6.67
C THR A 211 -8.71 8.72 -7.97
N GLY A 212 -9.54 8.73 -9.02
CA GLY A 212 -9.10 9.06 -10.39
C GLY A 212 -8.27 7.97 -11.06
N ASP A 213 -8.14 6.80 -10.46
CA ASP A 213 -7.45 5.65 -11.07
C ASP A 213 -8.42 4.80 -11.90
N MET A 214 -7.86 3.90 -12.70
CA MET A 214 -8.60 2.89 -13.45
C MET A 214 -8.19 1.51 -12.96
N VAL A 215 -9.17 0.69 -12.59
CA VAL A 215 -8.96 -0.68 -12.11
C VAL A 215 -10.02 -1.61 -12.69
N ARG A 216 -9.83 -2.92 -12.50
CA ARG A 216 -10.92 -3.89 -12.68
C ARG A 216 -10.86 -4.98 -11.62
N TRP A 217 -12.04 -5.47 -11.23
CA TRP A 217 -12.13 -6.72 -10.49
C TRP A 217 -11.90 -7.90 -11.42
N ARG A 218 -11.07 -8.85 -11.01
CA ARG A 218 -11.08 -10.21 -11.55
C ARG A 218 -12.27 -10.99 -11.02
N THR A 219 -12.60 -12.08 -11.68
CA THR A 219 -13.70 -12.98 -11.26
C THR A 219 -13.44 -13.67 -9.91
N ASP A 220 -12.18 -13.76 -9.47
CA ASP A 220 -11.77 -14.28 -8.16
C ASP A 220 -11.73 -13.21 -7.06
N GLY A 221 -12.21 -11.99 -7.34
CA GLY A 221 -12.27 -10.90 -6.38
C GLY A 221 -10.90 -10.28 -6.07
N VAL A 222 -9.92 -10.41 -6.97
CA VAL A 222 -8.63 -9.70 -6.91
C VAL A 222 -8.71 -8.45 -7.79
N LEU A 223 -8.21 -7.33 -7.29
CA LEU A 223 -8.20 -6.05 -8.00
C LEU A 223 -6.91 -5.89 -8.81
N GLU A 224 -7.05 -5.45 -10.06
CA GLU A 224 -5.94 -5.14 -10.97
C GLU A 224 -5.93 -3.65 -11.28
N PHE A 225 -4.74 -3.03 -11.21
CA PHE A 225 -4.51 -1.66 -11.63
C PHE A 225 -4.31 -1.56 -13.15
N LEU A 226 -4.94 -0.60 -13.80
CA LEU A 226 -4.90 -0.41 -15.26
C LEU A 226 -4.27 0.91 -15.70
N GLY A 227 -4.05 1.85 -14.79
CA GLY A 227 -3.53 3.18 -15.08
C GLY A 227 -4.36 4.27 -14.40
N ARG A 228 -4.12 5.53 -14.78
CA ARG A 228 -4.93 6.67 -14.32
C ARG A 228 -5.91 7.11 -15.39
N THR A 229 -6.97 7.79 -14.98
CA THR A 229 -8.01 8.28 -15.91
C THR A 229 -7.63 9.57 -16.64
N ASP A 230 -6.58 10.25 -16.18
CA ASP A 230 -6.10 11.54 -16.68
C ASP A 230 -4.76 11.48 -17.42
N ASP A 231 -4.21 10.28 -17.63
CA ASP A 231 -3.02 10.00 -18.46
C ASP A 231 -3.43 9.49 -19.85
#